data_AF-A0A7G5DXD4-F1
#
_entry.id   AF-A0A7G5DXD4-F1
#
_cell.length_a   1.000
_cell.length_b   1.000
_cell.length_c   1.000
_cell.angle_alpha   90.00
_cell.angle_beta   90.00
_cell.angle_gamma   90.00
#
_symmetry.space_group_name_H-M   'P 1'
#
loop_
_entity.id
_entity.type
_entity.pdbx_description
1 polymer ?
#
loop_
_entity_poly.entity_id
_entity_poly.type
_entity_poly.pdbx_seq_one_letter_code
_entity_poly.pdbx_strand_id
1 'polypeptide(L)'
;MILQAQTMKGWRALALSALICISMYSCKESKDSVAASGKANVSIQLLGVENPAIATKKASNGNNSGVSQKVVVPLTKSSSFEATLTSKSSATNGSLLRASSGSRAAVVEEKTPLAANVKYKIVVYNADGDYVTEKTYTNSVDNATEIELDAEKTYTFVAYSVNSTSSVPTVTAQADLANASLDNISADLMYFKKDLTVHSGDNNLDVILKHQYSEVTTNLTMATEMTGAITSLVSPTINPTHPSANLKLADGTITYNGTTSSSAVQFPLLGAGLRSVSSNPTLLIHPGETNGVFSFGSITIDGETRSNVGVAGLQILPGQRYNLNLNFKTCTQPVTGGADLNWNYPASGSGAVVNGQTVAAGTTVTQELTAPGADYGFVFDILQLDNSFNMEVNGVKLATQEIQFEGNIAIAPKNVQFADGSQYGGTNTEGGAVPQIYSMVGTATNPIIRVVISRSGEVTIYGSKVAGGELYPLVLTQGAFNLVPWSSTSNTVKITQIVQGKTTMIGSGSGRKKVACTL
;
A
#
# COMPACT_ATOMS: atom_id res chain seq x y z
N MET A 1 112.85 31.64 -3.38
CA MET A 1 113.04 31.40 -4.83
C MET A 1 112.47 30.01 -5.15
N ILE A 2 111.56 29.94 -6.13
CA ILE A 2 111.30 28.84 -7.11
C ILE A 2 112.28 27.64 -6.99
N LEU A 3 111.90 26.35 -7.03
CA LEU A 3 110.62 25.60 -7.20
C LEU A 3 110.80 24.23 -6.43
N GLN A 4 109.94 23.20 -6.38
CA GLN A 4 108.72 22.85 -7.13
C GLN A 4 107.62 22.22 -6.23
N ALA A 5 106.74 21.33 -6.75
CA ALA A 5 105.43 21.03 -6.16
C ALA A 5 104.90 19.62 -6.52
N GLN A 6 103.90 19.12 -5.78
CA GLN A 6 103.23 17.82 -5.99
C GLN A 6 101.71 17.91 -5.68
N THR A 7 100.88 17.34 -6.57
CA THR A 7 99.48 16.83 -6.42
C THR A 7 98.31 17.69 -5.86
N MET A 8 97.11 17.48 -6.44
CA MET A 8 95.83 18.23 -6.33
C MET A 8 94.65 17.24 -6.31
N LYS A 9 93.38 17.51 -5.92
CA LYS A 9 92.60 18.66 -5.34
C LYS A 9 91.27 18.06 -4.78
N GLY A 10 90.45 18.70 -3.92
CA GLY A 10 90.65 19.92 -3.14
C GLY A 10 89.52 20.97 -3.17
N TRP A 11 88.34 20.74 -2.56
CA TRP A 11 87.46 21.83 -2.07
C TRP A 11 86.64 21.46 -0.80
N ARG A 12 86.18 22.51 -0.09
CA ARG A 12 85.58 22.59 1.27
C ARG A 12 84.03 22.64 1.21
N ALA A 13 83.21 22.45 2.26
CA ALA A 13 83.26 21.84 3.62
C ALA A 13 81.76 21.79 4.14
N LEU A 14 81.30 21.73 5.41
CA LEU A 14 81.80 21.80 6.80
C LEU A 14 80.70 21.24 7.78
N ALA A 15 80.88 21.38 9.10
CA ALA A 15 79.86 21.49 10.17
C ALA A 15 79.18 20.23 10.80
N LEU A 16 79.80 19.76 11.88
CA LEU A 16 79.22 19.49 13.21
C LEU A 16 78.19 18.34 13.46
N SER A 17 78.71 17.24 14.02
CA SER A 17 78.06 16.17 14.84
C SER A 17 79.23 15.35 15.48
N ALA A 18 79.14 14.50 16.52
CA ALA A 18 78.04 13.92 17.32
C ALA A 18 78.56 13.63 18.77
N LEU A 19 77.72 13.42 19.82
CA LEU A 19 77.39 12.13 20.52
C LEU A 19 78.59 11.30 21.06
N ILE A 20 78.54 10.52 22.16
CA ILE A 20 77.41 9.80 22.82
C ILE A 20 77.69 9.46 24.32
N CYS A 21 76.79 8.70 24.99
CA CYS A 21 76.82 8.23 26.41
C CYS A 21 76.58 9.32 27.47
N ILE A 22 75.41 9.47 28.12
CA ILE A 22 74.29 8.57 28.51
C ILE A 22 74.60 7.63 29.69
N SER A 23 74.21 8.09 30.88
CA SER A 23 73.55 7.27 31.92
C SER A 23 72.49 8.14 32.59
N MET A 24 71.36 7.57 33.01
CA MET A 24 70.23 8.34 33.57
C MET A 24 70.07 8.07 35.06
N TYR A 25 69.91 9.13 35.85
CA TYR A 25 69.38 9.07 37.20
C TYR A 25 68.14 9.99 37.29
N SER A 26 67.06 9.47 37.85
CA SER A 26 65.78 10.17 37.91
C SER A 26 65.66 10.99 39.19
N CYS A 27 65.42 12.30 39.04
CA CYS A 27 64.81 13.11 40.10
C CYS A 27 63.34 13.37 39.73
N LYS A 28 62.45 13.17 40.70
CA LYS A 28 61.05 13.60 40.58
C LYS A 28 60.98 15.12 40.78
N GLU A 29 60.33 15.83 39.87
CA GLU A 29 59.51 16.97 40.31
C GLU A 29 58.06 16.49 40.45
N SER A 30 57.51 16.62 41.65
CA SER A 30 56.08 16.53 41.88
C SER A 30 55.41 17.79 41.36
N LYS A 31 54.95 17.75 40.11
CA LYS A 31 53.87 18.64 39.69
C LYS A 31 52.57 17.99 40.11
N ASP A 32 52.09 18.39 41.28
CA ASP A 32 50.68 18.25 41.63
C ASP A 32 49.89 19.07 40.61
N SER A 33 49.49 18.40 39.52
CA SER A 33 48.48 18.91 38.61
C SER A 33 47.15 18.90 39.37
N VAL A 34 46.91 19.97 40.13
CA VAL A 34 45.57 20.33 40.61
C VAL A 34 44.64 20.15 39.43
N ALA A 35 43.68 19.22 39.56
CA ALA A 35 42.70 18.96 38.51
C ALA A 35 41.83 20.21 38.37
N ALA A 36 42.22 21.09 37.45
CA ALA A 36 41.44 22.25 37.10
C ALA A 36 40.12 21.75 36.52
N SER A 37 39.02 22.01 37.23
CA SER A 37 37.67 21.68 36.78
C SER A 37 37.30 22.60 35.61
N GLY A 38 37.88 22.32 34.45
CA GLY A 38 37.62 23.02 33.21
C GLY A 38 36.20 22.77 32.73
N LYS A 39 35.70 23.67 31.88
CA LYS A 39 34.50 23.41 31.09
C LYS A 39 34.86 22.56 29.89
N ALA A 40 33.96 21.65 29.51
CA ALA A 40 34.05 20.85 28.31
C ALA A 40 32.68 20.77 27.63
N ASN A 41 32.70 20.71 26.30
CA ASN A 41 31.49 20.69 25.49
C ASN A 41 31.10 19.26 25.11
N VAL A 42 29.82 18.95 25.21
CA VAL A 42 29.21 17.72 24.71
C VAL A 42 28.41 18.04 23.46
N SER A 43 28.92 17.57 22.32
CA SER A 43 28.23 17.62 21.03
C SER A 43 27.18 16.51 20.96
N ILE A 44 26.00 16.83 20.41
CA ILE A 44 24.84 15.94 20.42
C ILE A 44 24.62 15.34 19.04
N GLN A 45 24.86 14.03 18.91
CA GLN A 45 24.70 13.30 17.67
C GLN A 45 23.40 12.48 17.71
N LEU A 46 22.30 13.06 17.21
CA LEU A 46 21.05 12.31 17.03
C LEU A 46 21.21 11.33 15.86
N LEU A 47 21.52 10.07 16.16
CA LEU A 47 21.65 8.97 15.21
C LEU A 47 20.29 8.44 14.69
N GLY A 48 19.21 9.13 15.04
CA GLY A 48 17.85 8.82 14.66
C GLY A 48 17.08 8.05 15.73
N VAL A 49 16.21 7.15 15.25
CA VAL A 49 15.23 6.41 16.03
C VAL A 49 15.41 4.92 15.75
N GLU A 50 15.46 4.10 16.80
CA GLU A 50 15.51 2.64 16.68
C GLU A 50 14.18 2.11 16.11
N ASN A 51 14.26 1.26 15.09
CA ASN A 51 13.07 0.53 14.62
C ASN A 51 12.79 -0.71 15.48
N PRO A 52 11.52 -1.13 15.59
CA PRO A 52 11.14 -2.41 16.19
C PRO A 52 12.01 -3.59 15.71
N ALA A 53 12.64 -4.28 16.66
CA ALA A 53 13.44 -5.46 16.37
C ALA A 53 12.56 -6.61 15.86
N ILE A 54 12.77 -7.05 14.62
CA ILE A 54 12.04 -8.18 14.05
C ILE A 54 12.35 -9.43 14.88
N ALA A 55 11.34 -9.94 15.59
CA ALA A 55 11.44 -11.10 16.48
C ALA A 55 11.63 -12.42 15.71
N THR A 56 12.82 -12.60 15.12
CA THR A 56 13.25 -13.87 14.54
C THR A 56 13.47 -14.89 15.66
N LYS A 57 12.45 -15.71 15.93
CA LYS A 57 12.61 -16.94 16.72
C LYS A 57 13.76 -17.74 16.10
N LYS A 58 14.63 -18.31 16.97
CA LYS A 58 15.89 -18.97 16.57
C LYS A 58 15.70 -19.87 15.34
N ALA A 59 16.56 -19.71 14.34
CA ALA A 59 16.39 -20.31 13.03
C ALA A 59 16.29 -21.84 13.07
N SER A 60 15.09 -22.35 12.77
CA SER A 60 14.90 -23.65 12.13
C SER A 60 14.80 -23.41 10.61
N ASN A 61 15.44 -24.27 9.79
CA ASN A 61 15.41 -24.11 8.32
C ASN A 61 13.98 -24.02 7.76
N GLY A 62 13.61 -22.86 7.24
CA GLY A 62 12.35 -22.60 6.56
C GLY A 62 12.18 -21.10 6.29
N ASN A 63 11.83 -20.74 5.04
CA ASN A 63 11.57 -19.35 4.67
C ASN A 63 10.37 -18.81 5.47
N ASN A 64 10.58 -17.77 6.29
CA ASN A 64 9.50 -16.98 6.87
C ASN A 64 9.93 -15.52 7.08
N SER A 65 9.38 -14.64 6.26
CA SER A 65 9.63 -13.19 6.31
C SER A 65 8.74 -12.53 7.37
N GLY A 66 9.28 -12.39 8.58
CA GLY A 66 8.62 -11.68 9.68
C GLY A 66 7.49 -12.47 10.37
N VAL A 67 7.12 -12.04 11.57
CA VAL A 67 5.93 -12.55 12.26
C VAL A 67 4.71 -11.91 11.59
N SER A 68 4.03 -12.71 10.75
CA SER A 68 2.77 -12.32 10.11
C SER A 68 1.62 -13.10 10.73
N GLN A 69 0.72 -12.39 11.41
CA GLN A 69 -0.51 -12.99 11.91
C GLN A 69 -1.57 -12.89 10.83
N LYS A 70 -2.02 -14.05 10.33
CA LYS A 70 -3.02 -14.18 9.26
C LYS A 70 -4.32 -14.78 9.80
N VAL A 71 -5.44 -14.10 9.57
CA VAL A 71 -6.80 -14.52 9.96
C VAL A 71 -7.75 -14.30 8.78
N VAL A 72 -8.57 -15.30 8.44
CA VAL A 72 -9.64 -15.15 7.44
C VAL A 72 -10.97 -14.91 8.15
N VAL A 73 -11.66 -13.83 7.81
CA VAL A 73 -12.90 -13.40 8.46
C VAL A 73 -14.04 -13.41 7.43
N PRO A 74 -15.14 -14.17 7.65
CA PRO A 74 -16.33 -14.13 6.79
C PRO A 74 -17.07 -12.79 6.91
N LEU A 75 -17.57 -12.28 5.78
CA LEU A 75 -18.41 -11.08 5.72
C LEU A 75 -19.86 -11.44 5.37
N THR A 76 -20.00 -12.32 4.38
CA THR A 76 -21.26 -12.81 3.84
C THR A 76 -21.14 -14.32 3.66
N LYS A 77 -22.09 -14.96 2.96
CA LYS A 77 -21.89 -16.36 2.52
C LYS A 77 -20.79 -16.46 1.45
N SER A 78 -20.65 -15.44 0.60
CA SER A 78 -19.84 -15.46 -0.61
C SER A 78 -18.63 -14.51 -0.59
N SER A 79 -18.42 -13.76 0.49
CA SER A 79 -17.29 -12.85 0.63
C SER A 79 -16.68 -12.88 2.02
N SER A 80 -15.39 -12.59 2.07
CA SER A 80 -14.53 -12.63 3.26
C SER A 80 -13.40 -11.62 3.10
N PHE A 81 -12.65 -11.36 4.17
CA PHE A 81 -11.35 -10.71 4.06
C PHE A 81 -10.26 -11.53 4.74
N GLU A 82 -9.05 -11.43 4.20
CA GLU A 82 -7.83 -11.91 4.85
C GLU A 82 -7.16 -10.75 5.57
N ALA A 83 -7.16 -10.81 6.89
CA ALA A 83 -6.47 -9.89 7.77
C ALA A 83 -5.06 -10.39 8.05
N THR A 84 -4.05 -9.62 7.64
CA THR A 84 -2.63 -9.92 7.86
C THR A 84 -1.94 -8.74 8.55
N LEU A 85 -1.64 -8.92 9.84
CA LEU A 85 -0.83 -7.98 10.62
C LEU A 85 0.66 -8.27 10.35
N THR A 86 1.42 -7.26 9.92
CA THR A 86 2.88 -7.35 9.73
C THR A 86 3.60 -6.22 10.46
N SER A 87 4.71 -6.54 11.12
CA SER A 87 5.63 -5.52 11.64
C SER A 87 6.19 -4.69 10.47
N LYS A 88 6.13 -3.37 10.59
CA LYS A 88 6.64 -2.42 9.61
C LYS A 88 8.12 -2.15 9.90
N SER A 89 9.01 -2.88 9.21
CA SER A 89 10.38 -2.41 9.01
C SER A 89 10.38 -1.16 8.13
N SER A 90 11.36 -0.30 8.33
CA SER A 90 11.43 1.01 7.69
C SER A 90 12.26 0.95 6.42
N ALA A 91 11.61 0.41 5.38
CA ALA A 91 12.12 0.14 4.03
C ALA A 91 13.42 0.88 3.64
N THR A 92 14.50 0.10 3.66
CA THR A 92 15.87 0.42 3.24
C THR A 92 16.00 1.48 2.14
N ASN A 93 16.38 2.71 2.51
CA ASN A 93 16.98 3.72 1.63
C ASN A 93 17.92 4.70 2.40
N GLY A 94 18.54 4.21 3.47
CA GLY A 94 19.60 4.89 4.22
C GLY A 94 20.88 4.05 4.24
N SER A 95 22.04 4.69 4.34
CA SER A 95 23.34 4.01 4.29
C SER A 95 23.51 3.02 5.45
N LEU A 96 23.65 1.73 5.13
CA LEU A 96 24.01 0.70 6.10
C LEU A 96 25.48 0.87 6.50
N LEU A 97 25.74 1.64 7.56
CA LEU A 97 27.06 1.88 8.13
C LEU A 97 27.63 0.59 8.76
N ARG A 98 28.25 -0.25 7.93
CA ARG A 98 28.85 -1.52 8.31
C ARG A 98 30.16 -1.33 9.09
N ALA A 99 30.07 -1.27 10.43
CA ALA A 99 31.23 -1.54 11.28
C ALA A 99 31.63 -3.03 11.15
N SER A 100 32.77 -3.31 10.51
CA SER A 100 33.17 -4.69 10.17
C SER A 100 34.29 -5.23 11.07
N SER A 101 33.94 -5.96 12.13
CA SER A 101 34.89 -6.83 12.84
C SER A 101 34.19 -7.99 13.59
N GLY A 102 34.71 -9.21 13.39
CA GLY A 102 34.36 -10.40 14.20
C GLY A 102 33.06 -11.13 13.83
N SER A 103 33.12 -12.46 13.82
CA SER A 103 31.98 -13.34 13.50
C SER A 103 30.97 -13.43 14.64
N ARG A 104 30.05 -12.45 14.70
CA ARG A 104 28.73 -12.60 15.33
C ARG A 104 27.66 -12.14 14.35
N ALA A 105 26.56 -12.88 14.27
CA ALA A 105 25.34 -12.40 13.63
C ALA A 105 24.70 -11.32 14.52
N ALA A 106 25.21 -10.09 14.43
CA ALA A 106 24.60 -8.95 15.09
C ALA A 106 23.19 -8.74 14.53
N VAL A 107 22.21 -8.53 15.41
CA VAL A 107 20.93 -7.97 15.00
C VAL A 107 21.23 -6.58 14.46
N VAL A 108 20.92 -6.35 13.19
CA VAL A 108 21.06 -5.02 12.60
C VAL A 108 19.92 -4.18 13.15
N GLU A 109 20.24 -3.30 14.10
CA GLU A 109 19.36 -2.20 14.52
C GLU A 109 19.13 -1.27 13.32
N GLU A 110 18.09 -1.55 12.53
CA GLU A 110 17.61 -0.64 11.50
C GLU A 110 17.20 0.67 12.20
N LYS A 111 17.71 1.82 11.74
CA LYS A 111 17.43 3.13 12.34
C LYS A 111 16.76 4.04 11.32
N THR A 112 15.67 4.68 11.72
CA THR A 112 15.03 5.74 10.92
C THR A 112 15.60 7.10 11.31
N PRO A 113 15.83 8.02 10.37
CA PRO A 113 15.99 9.42 10.70
C PRO A 113 14.74 9.93 11.43
N LEU A 114 14.93 10.69 12.51
CA LEU A 114 13.84 11.50 13.05
C LEU A 114 13.44 12.53 11.98
N ALA A 115 12.16 12.88 11.86
CA ALA A 115 11.71 13.83 10.86
C ALA A 115 12.26 15.25 11.14
N ALA A 116 12.56 16.01 10.09
CA ALA A 116 13.09 17.36 10.21
C ALA A 116 12.10 18.29 10.93
N ASN A 117 12.63 19.25 11.70
CA ASN A 117 11.91 20.16 12.58
C ASN A 117 11.17 19.51 13.78
N VAL A 118 11.19 18.18 13.94
CA VAL A 118 10.69 17.55 15.18
C VAL A 118 11.58 17.95 16.35
N LYS A 119 10.95 18.31 17.47
CA LYS A 119 11.65 18.73 18.68
C LYS A 119 11.91 17.56 19.61
N TYR A 120 13.06 17.60 20.26
CA TYR A 120 13.44 16.71 21.35
C TYR A 120 14.10 17.52 22.46
N LYS A 121 14.04 17.04 23.70
CA LYS A 121 14.75 17.66 24.83
C LYS A 121 15.82 16.70 25.34
N ILE A 122 16.96 17.26 25.75
CA ILE A 122 17.94 16.60 26.60
C ILE A 122 17.90 17.24 27.99
N VAL A 123 17.88 16.42 29.03
CA VAL A 123 17.99 16.83 30.43
C VAL A 123 19.19 16.09 31.03
N VAL A 124 20.03 16.83 31.75
CA VAL A 124 21.30 16.36 32.29
C VAL A 124 21.27 16.38 33.80
N TYR A 125 21.67 15.27 34.42
CA TYR A 125 21.78 15.09 35.86
C TYR A 125 23.23 14.71 36.23
N ASN A 126 23.66 15.04 37.45
CA ASN A 126 24.98 14.66 37.96
C ASN A 126 25.03 13.16 38.33
N ALA A 127 26.13 12.72 38.95
CA ALA A 127 26.30 11.34 39.39
C ALA A 127 25.43 10.95 40.60
N ASP A 128 25.02 11.93 41.41
CA ASP A 128 24.20 11.76 42.62
C ASP A 128 22.68 11.73 42.30
N GLY A 129 22.28 12.24 41.13
CA GLY A 129 20.91 12.31 40.64
C GLY A 129 20.31 13.72 40.55
N ASP A 130 21.03 14.76 40.99
CA ASP A 130 20.55 16.15 40.94
C ASP A 130 20.55 16.70 39.51
N TYR A 131 19.56 17.54 39.21
CA TYR A 131 19.47 18.28 37.96
C TYR A 131 20.61 19.28 37.77
N VAL A 132 21.21 19.29 36.57
CA VAL A 132 22.30 20.20 36.19
C VAL A 132 21.82 21.20 35.14
N THR A 133 21.23 20.73 34.04
CA THR A 133 20.80 21.60 32.93
C THR A 133 19.82 20.87 32.00
N GLU A 134 19.07 21.61 31.18
CA GLU A 134 18.30 21.08 30.07
C GLU A 134 18.50 21.90 28.79
N LYS A 135 18.27 21.27 27.64
CA LYS A 135 18.29 21.94 26.34
C LYS A 135 17.29 21.30 25.38
N THR A 136 16.46 22.14 24.77
CA THR A 136 15.52 21.72 23.70
C THR A 136 16.19 21.91 22.35
N TYR A 137 16.02 20.93 21.48
CA TYR A 137 16.60 20.84 20.15
C TYR A 137 15.50 20.68 19.10
N THR A 138 15.70 21.30 17.95
CA THR A 138 14.91 21.18 16.73
C THR A 138 15.73 20.40 15.71
N ASN A 139 15.30 19.18 15.39
CA ASN A 139 16.06 18.26 14.54
C ASN A 139 16.30 18.84 13.13
N SER A 140 17.52 18.69 12.63
CA SER A 140 18.03 19.27 11.37
C SER A 140 18.20 20.80 11.38
N VAL A 141 18.04 21.45 12.52
CA VAL A 141 18.30 22.89 12.73
C VAL A 141 19.39 23.07 13.78
N ASP A 142 19.18 22.54 14.99
CA ASP A 142 20.06 22.76 16.13
C ASP A 142 21.23 21.76 16.21
N ASN A 143 21.57 21.08 15.11
CA ASN A 143 22.52 19.96 15.06
C ASN A 143 23.97 20.31 15.46
N ALA A 144 24.35 21.60 15.48
CA ALA A 144 25.66 22.08 15.95
C ALA A 144 25.64 22.62 17.39
N THR A 145 24.56 22.36 18.14
CA THR A 145 24.31 22.98 19.45
C THR A 145 24.80 22.10 20.59
N GLU A 146 25.84 22.53 21.28
CA GLU A 146 26.50 21.75 22.33
C GLU A 146 25.93 22.04 23.73
N ILE A 147 26.26 21.18 24.71
CA ILE A 147 26.00 21.40 26.14
C ILE A 147 27.34 21.55 26.86
N GLU A 148 27.57 22.68 27.53
CA GLU A 148 28.76 22.91 28.36
C GLU A 148 28.55 22.28 29.75
N LEU A 149 29.51 21.47 30.20
CA LEU A 149 29.53 20.80 31.51
C LEU A 149 30.93 20.90 32.14
N ASP A 150 31.09 20.46 33.38
CA ASP A 150 32.42 20.37 33.99
C ASP A 150 33.13 19.08 33.53
N ALA A 151 34.41 19.18 33.20
CA ALA A 151 35.24 18.05 32.81
C ALA A 151 35.55 17.11 33.99
N GLU A 152 35.93 15.88 33.65
CA GLU A 152 36.27 14.77 34.54
C GLU A 152 35.13 14.36 35.50
N LYS A 153 33.87 14.56 35.08
CA LYS A 153 32.66 14.17 35.81
C LYS A 153 31.76 13.25 34.97
N THR A 154 31.03 12.36 35.63
CA THR A 154 30.00 11.53 35.01
C THR A 154 28.63 12.17 35.18
N TYR A 155 27.86 12.19 34.08
CA TYR A 155 26.51 12.72 34.03
C TYR A 155 25.55 11.71 33.41
N THR A 156 24.30 11.71 33.89
CA THR A 156 23.20 11.01 33.21
C THR A 156 22.57 11.96 32.19
N PHE A 157 22.52 11.55 30.92
CA PHE A 157 21.79 12.25 29.87
C PHE A 157 20.48 11.50 29.57
N VAL A 158 19.35 12.18 29.73
CA VAL A 158 18.03 11.69 29.34
C VAL A 158 17.53 12.50 28.15
N ALA A 159 17.21 11.85 27.04
CA ALA A 159 16.66 12.48 25.85
C ALA A 159 15.25 11.97 25.55
N TYR A 160 14.33 12.86 25.17
CA TYR A 160 12.95 12.48 24.85
C TYR A 160 12.30 13.37 23.77
N SER A 161 11.30 12.82 23.09
CA SER A 161 10.45 13.52 22.12
C SER A 161 9.02 12.98 22.16
N VAL A 162 8.08 13.72 21.58
CA VAL A 162 6.69 13.29 21.32
C VAL A 162 6.31 13.40 19.84
N ASN A 163 7.32 13.32 18.96
CA ASN A 163 7.20 13.45 17.50
C ASN A 163 6.54 14.76 17.01
N SER A 164 6.63 15.83 17.82
CA SER A 164 6.01 17.13 17.59
C SER A 164 7.02 18.16 17.09
N THR A 165 6.63 18.97 16.10
CA THR A 165 7.40 20.14 15.65
C THR A 165 7.17 21.37 16.51
N SER A 166 6.09 21.38 17.31
CA SER A 166 5.67 22.55 18.09
C SER A 166 6.32 22.59 19.48
N SER A 167 6.28 21.48 20.20
CA SER A 167 6.55 21.42 21.65
C SER A 167 7.16 20.10 22.09
N VAL A 168 7.79 20.12 23.27
CA VAL A 168 8.24 18.94 24.03
C VAL A 168 7.58 18.97 25.41
N PRO A 169 7.30 17.82 26.05
CA PRO A 169 6.78 17.80 27.42
C PRO A 169 7.70 18.49 28.44
N THR A 170 7.09 19.03 29.50
CA THR A 170 7.80 19.47 30.70
C THR A 170 8.11 18.27 31.60
N VAL A 171 9.19 18.35 32.38
CA VAL A 171 9.54 17.33 33.39
C VAL A 171 8.89 17.70 34.73
N THR A 172 8.08 16.82 35.29
CA THR A 172 7.60 16.91 36.68
C THR A 172 8.71 16.45 37.63
N ALA A 173 8.80 17.06 38.83
CA ALA A 173 9.81 16.74 39.84
C ALA A 173 11.27 16.82 39.34
N GLN A 174 11.53 17.69 38.35
CA GLN A 174 12.79 17.76 37.59
C GLN A 174 14.07 17.85 38.41
N ALA A 175 14.04 18.33 39.65
CA ALA A 175 15.25 18.52 40.47
C ALA A 175 16.03 17.22 40.78
N ASP A 176 15.36 16.07 40.78
CA ASP A 176 15.92 14.76 41.13
C ASP A 176 15.52 13.69 40.10
N LEU A 177 16.50 13.07 39.45
CA LEU A 177 16.32 12.00 38.48
C LEU A 177 15.48 10.83 39.01
N ALA A 178 15.62 10.49 40.30
CA ALA A 178 14.95 9.34 40.91
C ALA A 178 13.43 9.54 41.06
N ASN A 179 12.94 10.78 40.99
CA ASN A 179 11.52 11.14 41.01
C ASN A 179 11.03 11.82 39.72
N ALA A 180 11.93 12.31 38.85
CA ALA A 180 11.57 13.02 37.63
C ALA A 180 10.72 12.17 36.66
N SER A 181 9.63 12.76 36.14
CA SER A 181 8.71 12.11 35.20
C SER A 181 8.25 13.01 34.05
N LEU A 182 7.77 12.39 32.97
CA LEU A 182 6.91 13.01 31.95
C LEU A 182 5.49 12.49 32.18
N ASP A 183 4.55 13.34 32.56
CA ASP A 183 3.20 12.89 32.95
C ASP A 183 2.14 13.09 31.87
N ASN A 184 1.15 12.20 31.86
CA ASN A 184 -0.06 12.26 31.02
C ASN A 184 0.21 12.35 29.51
N ILE A 185 1.27 11.71 29.03
CA ILE A 185 1.64 11.73 27.61
C ILE A 185 0.68 10.86 26.80
N SER A 186 0.04 11.47 25.80
CA SER A 186 -0.91 10.84 24.85
C SER A 186 -0.47 10.94 23.39
N ALA A 187 0.75 11.43 23.15
CA ALA A 187 1.40 11.58 21.85
C ALA A 187 2.53 10.55 21.67
N ASP A 188 3.15 10.49 20.48
CA ASP A 188 4.13 9.46 20.11
C ASP A 188 5.46 9.58 20.88
N LEU A 189 5.46 9.04 22.10
CA LEU A 189 6.55 9.17 23.06
C LEU A 189 7.78 8.35 22.66
N MET A 190 8.91 9.05 22.60
CA MET A 190 10.25 8.51 22.38
C MET A 190 11.15 8.84 23.57
N TYR A 191 12.01 7.90 23.96
CA TYR A 191 12.92 8.02 25.10
C TYR A 191 14.30 7.41 24.82
N PHE A 192 15.31 7.94 25.48
CA PHE A 192 16.69 7.47 25.52
C PHE A 192 17.34 7.90 26.84
N LYS A 193 18.20 7.06 27.41
CA LYS A 193 19.08 7.38 28.53
C LYS A 193 20.47 6.83 28.26
N LYS A 194 21.51 7.62 28.58
CA LYS A 194 22.91 7.18 28.58
C LYS A 194 23.70 7.94 29.62
N ASP A 195 24.51 7.21 30.38
CA ASP A 195 25.45 7.78 31.32
C ASP A 195 26.78 8.00 30.59
N LEU A 196 27.41 9.17 30.77
CA LEU A 196 28.62 9.57 30.06
C LEU A 196 29.58 10.33 31.00
N THR A 197 30.82 9.85 31.08
CA THR A 197 31.93 10.61 31.67
C THR A 197 32.41 11.64 30.65
N VAL A 198 32.26 12.91 31.01
CA VAL A 198 32.73 14.06 30.22
C VAL A 198 34.20 14.28 30.56
N HIS A 199 35.05 14.30 29.55
CA HIS A 199 36.49 14.52 29.67
C HIS A 199 36.88 15.91 29.15
N SER A 200 38.09 16.36 29.47
CA SER A 200 38.66 17.60 28.96
C SER A 200 38.82 17.56 27.42
N GLY A 201 38.14 18.46 26.70
CA GLY A 201 38.13 18.52 25.24
C GLY A 201 36.78 18.12 24.61
N ASP A 202 36.83 17.51 23.43
CA ASP A 202 35.64 17.17 22.64
C ASP A 202 34.93 15.93 23.19
N ASN A 203 33.62 16.04 23.47
CA ASN A 203 32.79 14.91 23.90
C ASN A 203 31.60 14.73 22.95
N ASN A 204 31.17 13.48 22.74
CA ASN A 204 30.06 13.15 21.84
C ASN A 204 29.00 12.29 22.54
N LEU A 205 27.74 12.76 22.49
CA LEU A 205 26.58 11.99 22.93
C LEU A 205 25.79 11.48 21.72
N ASP A 206 26.06 10.23 21.34
CA ASP A 206 25.21 9.47 20.42
C ASP A 206 23.83 9.21 21.05
N VAL A 207 22.80 9.86 20.52
CA VAL A 207 21.40 9.68 20.93
C VAL A 207 20.68 8.80 19.91
N ILE A 208 20.04 7.73 20.40
CA ILE A 208 19.16 6.86 19.60
C ILE A 208 17.83 6.78 20.33
N LEU A 209 16.82 7.48 19.82
CA LEU A 209 15.48 7.50 20.44
C LEU A 209 14.76 6.16 20.23
N LYS A 210 14.00 5.71 21.24
CA LYS A 210 13.20 4.48 21.20
C LYS A 210 11.73 4.80 21.46
N HIS A 211 10.82 4.36 20.57
CA HIS A 211 9.38 4.52 20.79
C HIS A 211 8.91 3.70 21.98
N GLN A 212 8.03 4.28 22.79
CA GLN A 212 7.41 3.63 23.95
C GLN A 212 6.01 3.08 23.62
N TYR A 213 5.33 3.69 22.65
CA TYR A 213 3.97 3.34 22.22
C TYR A 213 3.98 2.69 20.82
N SER A 214 2.91 2.00 20.47
CA SER A 214 2.80 1.30 19.17
C SER A 214 2.00 2.12 18.16
N GLU A 215 2.24 1.90 16.87
CA GLU A 215 1.38 2.45 15.80
C GLU A 215 0.87 1.34 14.87
N VAL A 216 -0.41 1.41 14.52
CA VAL A 216 -1.02 0.54 13.49
C VAL A 216 -1.53 1.39 12.34
N THR A 217 -1.01 1.14 11.14
CA THR A 217 -1.59 1.65 9.87
C THR A 217 -2.51 0.56 9.32
N THR A 218 -3.79 0.85 9.09
CA THR A 218 -4.74 -0.14 8.55
C THR A 218 -4.94 0.07 7.05
N ASN A 219 -4.71 -0.97 6.26
CA ASN A 219 -4.84 -0.95 4.80
C ASN A 219 -6.03 -1.81 4.39
N LEU A 220 -6.94 -1.24 3.60
CA LEU A 220 -8.09 -1.92 3.01
C LEU A 220 -7.85 -2.12 1.51
N THR A 221 -8.01 -3.34 1.00
CA THR A 221 -7.79 -3.67 -0.43
C THR A 221 -8.89 -4.60 -0.96
N MET A 222 -9.41 -4.32 -2.16
CA MET A 222 -10.31 -5.25 -2.87
C MET A 222 -9.54 -6.06 -3.92
N ALA A 223 -9.66 -7.38 -3.86
CA ALA A 223 -9.05 -8.29 -4.82
C ALA A 223 -9.54 -8.01 -6.26
N THR A 224 -8.70 -8.31 -7.26
CA THR A 224 -8.90 -7.86 -8.65
C THR A 224 -10.11 -8.52 -9.33
N GLU A 225 -10.52 -9.70 -8.88
CA GLU A 225 -11.73 -10.41 -9.34
C GLU A 225 -13.04 -9.83 -8.79
N MET A 226 -13.00 -8.99 -7.75
CA MET A 226 -14.18 -8.25 -7.29
C MET A 226 -14.48 -7.08 -8.22
N THR A 227 -15.75 -6.87 -8.57
CA THR A 227 -16.23 -5.57 -9.10
C THR A 227 -16.49 -4.59 -7.95
N GLY A 228 -17.00 -3.39 -8.25
CA GLY A 228 -17.38 -2.38 -7.25
C GLY A 228 -16.21 -1.72 -6.51
N ALA A 229 -16.55 -1.10 -5.37
CA ALA A 229 -15.67 -0.30 -4.53
C ALA A 229 -16.06 -0.41 -3.04
N ILE A 230 -15.18 0.06 -2.15
CA ILE A 230 -15.45 0.39 -0.74
C ILE A 230 -16.09 1.78 -0.71
N THR A 231 -17.31 1.89 -0.20
CA THR A 231 -18.10 3.14 -0.25
C THR A 231 -18.50 3.69 1.13
N SER A 232 -18.37 2.91 2.20
CA SER A 232 -18.61 3.39 3.57
C SER A 232 -17.75 2.65 4.60
N LEU A 233 -17.28 3.41 5.60
CA LEU A 233 -16.54 2.94 6.77
C LEU A 233 -17.09 3.70 7.99
N VAL A 234 -17.82 3.02 8.86
CA VAL A 234 -18.51 3.63 10.00
C VAL A 234 -17.89 3.16 11.31
N SER A 235 -17.47 4.13 12.12
CA SER A 235 -16.81 3.92 13.42
C SER A 235 -15.72 2.82 13.42
N PRO A 236 -14.71 2.89 12.52
CA PRO A 236 -13.54 2.02 12.60
C PRO A 236 -12.75 2.29 13.89
N THR A 237 -12.44 1.25 14.65
CA THR A 237 -11.75 1.34 15.95
C THR A 237 -10.74 0.23 16.15
N ILE A 238 -9.78 0.45 17.05
CA ILE A 238 -8.83 -0.55 17.53
C ILE A 238 -8.63 -0.43 19.05
N ASN A 239 -8.55 -1.57 19.75
CA ASN A 239 -8.42 -1.65 21.20
C ASN A 239 -7.57 -2.87 21.60
N PRO A 240 -7.04 -2.98 22.84
CA PRO A 240 -7.08 -1.99 23.91
C PRO A 240 -6.03 -0.89 23.76
N THR A 241 -6.33 0.29 24.29
CA THR A 241 -5.36 1.38 24.52
C THR A 241 -5.74 2.15 25.78
N HIS A 242 -4.76 2.75 26.45
CA HIS A 242 -4.98 3.75 27.49
C HIS A 242 -5.08 5.16 26.87
N PRO A 243 -5.73 6.13 27.54
CA PRO A 243 -5.78 7.53 27.11
C PRO A 243 -4.42 8.25 27.19
N SER A 244 -3.55 7.88 28.14
CA SER A 244 -2.20 8.42 28.30
C SER A 244 -1.34 7.50 29.18
N ALA A 245 -0.05 7.79 29.29
CA ALA A 245 0.82 7.20 30.30
C ALA A 245 1.86 8.20 30.81
N ASN A 246 2.45 7.92 31.97
CA ASN A 246 3.60 8.63 32.51
C ASN A 246 4.87 7.85 32.21
N LEU A 247 6.00 8.52 31.97
CA LEU A 247 7.34 7.91 31.87
C LEU A 247 8.23 8.41 33.00
N LYS A 248 8.97 7.52 33.66
CA LYS A 248 9.99 7.86 34.65
C LYS A 248 11.36 8.08 33.99
N LEU A 249 12.02 9.21 34.24
CA LEU A 249 13.30 9.55 33.58
C LEU A 249 14.49 8.71 34.06
N ALA A 250 14.44 8.13 35.27
CA ALA A 250 15.54 7.32 35.83
C ALA A 250 15.83 6.03 35.03
N ASP A 251 14.78 5.41 34.50
CA ASP A 251 14.78 4.02 34.02
C ASP A 251 13.91 3.79 32.77
N GLY A 252 13.04 4.74 32.39
CA GLY A 252 12.14 4.64 31.25
C GLY A 252 10.81 3.92 31.56
N THR A 253 10.54 3.57 32.82
CA THR A 253 9.32 2.82 33.19
C THR A 253 8.06 3.60 32.84
N ILE A 254 7.12 2.92 32.17
CA ILE A 254 5.81 3.46 31.80
C ILE A 254 4.75 3.08 32.84
N THR A 255 4.04 4.08 33.36
CA THR A 255 2.82 3.90 34.19
C THR A 255 1.60 4.30 33.37
N TYR A 256 0.71 3.35 33.08
CA TYR A 256 -0.45 3.54 32.21
C TYR A 256 -1.62 4.18 32.97
N ASN A 257 -2.18 5.26 32.43
CA ASN A 257 -3.23 6.03 33.10
C ASN A 257 -4.63 5.57 32.67
N GLY A 258 -5.61 5.67 33.57
CA GLY A 258 -7.02 5.36 33.29
C GLY A 258 -7.29 3.90 32.91
N THR A 259 -8.54 3.61 32.56
CA THR A 259 -8.96 2.30 32.05
C THR A 259 -8.64 2.15 30.56
N THR A 260 -8.49 0.92 30.10
CA THR A 260 -8.39 0.62 28.67
C THR A 260 -9.68 0.98 27.91
N SER A 261 -9.50 1.46 26.68
CA SER A 261 -10.54 1.93 25.76
C SER A 261 -10.14 1.61 24.30
N SER A 262 -10.78 2.27 23.32
CA SER A 262 -10.52 2.12 21.89
C SER A 262 -10.07 3.43 21.23
N SER A 263 -9.04 3.37 20.39
CA SER A 263 -8.68 4.44 19.45
C SER A 263 -9.53 4.35 18.18
N ALA A 264 -9.96 5.48 17.63
CA ALA A 264 -10.68 5.53 16.36
C ALA A 264 -9.72 5.63 15.16
N VAL A 265 -9.81 4.69 14.22
CA VAL A 265 -8.86 4.53 13.10
C VAL A 265 -9.28 5.42 11.92
N GLN A 266 -8.63 6.56 11.76
CA GLN A 266 -9.04 7.57 10.78
C GLN A 266 -8.65 7.19 9.35
N PHE A 267 -9.64 7.05 8.46
CA PHE A 267 -9.45 6.89 7.01
C PHE A 267 -9.77 8.20 6.27
N PRO A 268 -9.16 8.46 5.10
CA PRO A 268 -9.52 9.59 4.25
C PRO A 268 -10.92 9.41 3.62
N LEU A 269 -11.46 10.50 3.07
CA LEU A 269 -12.74 10.49 2.36
C LEU A 269 -12.71 9.56 1.14
N LEU A 270 -13.73 8.72 0.99
CA LEU A 270 -13.82 7.70 -0.08
C LEU A 270 -14.34 8.25 -1.41
N GLY A 271 -14.91 9.46 -1.44
CA GLY A 271 -15.55 10.02 -2.62
C GLY A 271 -16.71 9.15 -3.12
N ALA A 272 -16.71 8.81 -4.42
CA ALA A 272 -17.65 7.84 -5.01
C ALA A 272 -17.35 6.37 -4.65
N GLY A 273 -16.21 6.11 -3.99
CA GLY A 273 -15.75 4.80 -3.57
C GLY A 273 -14.32 4.50 -4.02
N LEU A 274 -13.56 3.77 -3.20
CA LEU A 274 -12.17 3.39 -3.47
C LEU A 274 -12.00 1.87 -3.50
N ARG A 275 -11.06 1.34 -4.28
CA ARG A 275 -10.70 -0.09 -4.27
C ARG A 275 -9.51 -0.43 -3.37
N SER A 276 -8.77 0.59 -2.94
CA SER A 276 -7.70 0.51 -1.94
C SER A 276 -7.71 1.81 -1.14
N VAL A 277 -7.56 1.72 0.19
CA VAL A 277 -7.45 2.90 1.05
C VAL A 277 -6.68 2.56 2.35
N SER A 278 -5.80 3.46 2.77
CA SER A 278 -5.04 3.35 4.02
C SER A 278 -5.56 4.33 5.06
N SER A 279 -5.52 3.95 6.33
CA SER A 279 -5.74 4.86 7.45
C SER A 279 -4.52 5.74 7.71
N ASN A 280 -4.71 6.82 8.45
CA ASN A 280 -3.63 7.43 9.21
C ASN A 280 -3.07 6.40 10.23
N PRO A 281 -1.80 6.49 10.63
CA PRO A 281 -1.28 5.72 11.76
C PRO A 281 -2.12 5.94 13.01
N THR A 282 -2.51 4.87 13.69
CA THR A 282 -3.27 4.92 14.93
C THR A 282 -2.36 4.52 16.09
N LEU A 283 -2.11 5.46 16.99
CA LEU A 283 -1.28 5.29 18.18
C LEU A 283 -2.01 4.44 19.23
N LEU A 284 -1.28 3.53 19.87
CA LEU A 284 -1.74 2.64 20.94
C LEU A 284 -0.79 2.67 22.13
N ILE A 285 -1.35 2.96 23.30
CA ILE A 285 -0.65 3.12 24.58
C ILE A 285 -1.07 1.93 25.45
N HIS A 286 -0.27 0.86 25.50
CA HIS A 286 -0.69 -0.39 26.14
C HIS A 286 0.48 -1.20 26.75
N PRO A 287 0.24 -1.96 27.84
CA PRO A 287 1.29 -2.73 28.51
C PRO A 287 1.51 -4.11 27.89
N GLY A 288 2.67 -4.32 27.27
CA GLY A 288 3.13 -5.64 26.83
C GLY A 288 2.47 -6.14 25.54
N GLU A 289 2.41 -7.47 25.36
CA GLU A 289 1.75 -8.08 24.20
C GLU A 289 0.22 -8.08 24.41
N THR A 290 -0.52 -7.37 23.56
CA THR A 290 -1.99 -7.29 23.66
C THR A 290 -2.69 -8.18 22.65
N ASN A 291 -3.82 -8.75 23.05
CA ASN A 291 -4.78 -9.41 22.15
C ASN A 291 -5.66 -8.35 21.47
N GLY A 292 -5.07 -7.57 20.57
CA GLY A 292 -5.73 -6.44 19.94
C GLY A 292 -6.99 -6.84 19.14
N VAL A 293 -7.99 -5.96 19.12
CA VAL A 293 -9.20 -6.09 18.31
C VAL A 293 -9.32 -4.84 17.45
N PHE A 294 -9.44 -5.03 16.14
CA PHE A 294 -9.80 -4.00 15.19
C PHE A 294 -11.22 -4.27 14.67
N SER A 295 -12.08 -3.26 14.60
CA SER A 295 -13.49 -3.44 14.21
C SER A 295 -14.09 -2.24 13.50
N PHE A 296 -15.12 -2.49 12.68
CA PHE A 296 -16.04 -1.52 12.12
C PHE A 296 -17.39 -1.61 12.83
N GLY A 297 -17.98 -0.46 13.17
CA GLY A 297 -19.41 -0.37 13.44
C GLY A 297 -20.22 -0.84 12.23
N SER A 298 -19.87 -0.35 11.04
CA SER A 298 -20.25 -0.99 9.76
C SER A 298 -19.30 -0.64 8.60
N ILE A 299 -19.35 -1.44 7.54
CA ILE A 299 -18.56 -1.32 6.33
C ILE A 299 -19.42 -1.66 5.11
N THR A 300 -19.29 -0.88 4.03
CA THR A 300 -20.01 -1.12 2.75
C THR A 300 -19.00 -1.34 1.63
N ILE A 301 -19.05 -2.53 1.03
CA ILE A 301 -18.15 -2.99 -0.03
C ILE A 301 -18.96 -3.72 -1.10
N ASP A 302 -18.67 -3.45 -2.38
CA ASP A 302 -19.34 -4.09 -3.52
C ASP A 302 -20.88 -3.91 -3.52
N GLY A 303 -21.37 -2.85 -2.85
CA GLY A 303 -22.78 -2.57 -2.62
C GLY A 303 -23.40 -3.27 -1.39
N GLU A 304 -22.68 -4.19 -0.74
CA GLU A 304 -23.16 -4.90 0.45
C GLU A 304 -22.65 -4.25 1.74
N THR A 305 -23.57 -3.96 2.68
CA THR A 305 -23.23 -3.43 4.01
C THR A 305 -23.20 -4.53 5.06
N ARG A 306 -22.20 -4.52 5.94
CA ARG A 306 -22.09 -5.40 7.11
C ARG A 306 -21.72 -4.60 8.36
N SER A 307 -22.31 -4.97 9.49
CA SER A 307 -22.10 -4.32 10.80
C SER A 307 -21.35 -5.24 11.76
N ASN A 308 -20.65 -4.65 12.74
CA ASN A 308 -19.90 -5.37 13.78
C ASN A 308 -18.85 -6.35 13.20
N VAL A 309 -18.16 -5.94 12.15
CA VAL A 309 -17.12 -6.73 11.46
C VAL A 309 -15.75 -6.37 12.02
N GLY A 310 -14.89 -7.36 12.29
CA GLY A 310 -13.55 -7.09 12.81
C GLY A 310 -12.61 -8.29 12.78
N VAL A 311 -11.40 -8.07 13.27
CA VAL A 311 -10.37 -9.10 13.52
C VAL A 311 -9.87 -8.94 14.95
N ALA A 312 -9.72 -10.06 15.66
CA ALA A 312 -9.40 -10.11 17.08
C ALA A 312 -8.12 -10.93 17.35
N GLY A 313 -7.52 -10.71 18.52
CA GLY A 313 -6.27 -11.37 18.92
C GLY A 313 -5.04 -10.87 18.16
N LEU A 314 -5.06 -9.65 17.62
CA LEU A 314 -3.94 -9.00 16.94
C LEU A 314 -2.77 -8.80 17.92
N GLN A 315 -1.70 -9.58 17.80
CA GLN A 315 -0.55 -9.48 18.71
C GLN A 315 0.26 -8.21 18.45
N ILE A 316 0.05 -7.20 19.31
CA ILE A 316 0.69 -5.90 19.24
C ILE A 316 1.60 -5.74 20.47
N LEU A 317 2.87 -5.42 20.23
CA LEU A 317 3.89 -5.18 21.26
C LEU A 317 4.21 -3.67 21.36
N PRO A 318 4.65 -3.14 22.53
CA PRO A 318 4.94 -1.72 22.72
C PRO A 318 6.15 -1.25 21.91
N GLY A 319 6.18 0.04 21.54
CA GLY A 319 7.24 0.62 20.71
C GLY A 319 7.28 0.12 19.26
N GLN A 320 6.42 -0.83 18.85
CA GLN A 320 6.44 -1.41 17.51
C GLN A 320 5.45 -0.74 16.55
N ARG A 321 5.82 -0.71 15.26
CA ARG A 321 4.97 -0.26 14.16
C ARG A 321 4.44 -1.44 13.35
N TYR A 322 3.18 -1.36 12.92
CA TYR A 322 2.52 -2.42 12.15
C TYR A 322 1.72 -1.88 10.96
N ASN A 323 1.62 -2.72 9.92
CA ASN A 323 0.57 -2.62 8.91
C ASN A 323 -0.47 -3.72 9.17
N LEU A 324 -1.73 -3.36 9.36
CA LEU A 324 -2.87 -4.29 9.39
C LEU A 324 -3.52 -4.31 8.01
N ASN A 325 -3.28 -5.35 7.22
CA ASN A 325 -3.70 -5.41 5.82
C ASN A 325 -4.93 -6.30 5.69
N LEU A 326 -6.07 -5.73 5.28
CA LEU A 326 -7.34 -6.41 5.15
C LEU A 326 -7.70 -6.56 3.67
N ASN A 327 -7.52 -7.76 3.13
CA ASN A 327 -7.68 -8.07 1.70
C ASN A 327 -9.05 -8.72 1.46
N PHE A 328 -9.99 -7.96 0.91
CA PHE A 328 -11.37 -8.36 0.66
C PHE A 328 -11.47 -9.15 -0.64
N LYS A 329 -12.21 -10.27 -0.60
CA LYS A 329 -12.47 -11.14 -1.76
C LYS A 329 -13.92 -11.59 -1.80
N THR A 330 -14.45 -11.78 -3.01
CA THR A 330 -15.73 -12.46 -3.25
C THR A 330 -15.46 -13.74 -4.02
N CYS A 331 -15.89 -14.87 -3.47
CA CYS A 331 -15.82 -16.16 -4.10
C CYS A 331 -16.85 -16.23 -5.24
N THR A 332 -16.37 -16.46 -6.46
CA THR A 332 -17.22 -16.56 -7.66
C THR A 332 -16.89 -17.82 -8.46
N GLN A 333 -17.89 -18.35 -9.16
CA GLN A 333 -17.69 -19.33 -10.22
C GLN A 333 -18.03 -18.71 -11.58
N PRO A 334 -17.36 -19.12 -12.67
CA PRO A 334 -17.85 -18.83 -14.01
C PRO A 334 -19.21 -19.51 -14.23
N VAL A 335 -20.10 -18.83 -14.96
CA VAL A 335 -21.31 -19.42 -15.52
C VAL A 335 -21.31 -19.20 -17.02
N THR A 336 -21.68 -20.22 -17.79
CA THR A 336 -21.77 -20.18 -19.25
C THR A 336 -23.19 -20.49 -19.70
N GLY A 337 -23.59 -19.89 -20.82
CA GLY A 337 -24.90 -20.06 -21.43
C GLY A 337 -24.89 -19.64 -22.89
N GLY A 338 -26.06 -19.50 -23.51
CA GLY A 338 -26.14 -19.09 -24.91
C GLY A 338 -25.41 -20.02 -25.88
N ALA A 339 -25.29 -21.31 -25.55
CA ALA A 339 -24.83 -22.33 -26.51
C ALA A 339 -25.82 -22.46 -27.70
N ASP A 340 -27.07 -22.10 -27.46
CA ASP A 340 -28.16 -22.01 -28.44
C ASP A 340 -28.13 -20.71 -29.27
N LEU A 341 -27.17 -19.81 -29.00
CA LEU A 341 -26.84 -18.65 -29.85
C LEU A 341 -26.02 -19.14 -31.04
N ASN A 342 -26.65 -19.99 -31.86
CA ASN A 342 -26.02 -20.76 -32.93
C ASN A 342 -27.03 -21.12 -34.02
N TRP A 343 -27.33 -20.17 -34.91
CA TRP A 343 -28.12 -20.40 -36.11
C TRP A 343 -27.40 -19.91 -37.37
N ASN A 344 -27.69 -20.60 -38.47
CA ASN A 344 -27.08 -20.38 -39.79
C ASN A 344 -28.15 -20.71 -40.84
N TYR A 345 -29.10 -19.79 -41.04
CA TYR A 345 -30.18 -19.95 -42.01
C TYR A 345 -29.64 -19.63 -43.41
N PRO A 346 -29.69 -20.56 -44.38
CA PRO A 346 -29.20 -20.30 -45.72
C PRO A 346 -30.13 -19.31 -46.43
N ALA A 347 -29.54 -18.51 -47.32
CA ALA A 347 -30.31 -17.60 -48.16
C ALA A 347 -31.27 -18.38 -49.08
N SER A 348 -32.45 -17.80 -49.30
CA SER A 348 -33.37 -18.15 -50.39
C SER A 348 -33.40 -16.98 -51.39
N GLY A 349 -33.94 -17.21 -52.59
CA GLY A 349 -34.01 -16.17 -53.63
C GLY A 349 -34.85 -14.93 -53.28
N SER A 350 -35.52 -14.93 -52.13
CA SER A 350 -36.33 -13.82 -51.61
C SER A 350 -36.17 -13.58 -50.11
N GLY A 351 -35.13 -14.13 -49.46
CA GLY A 351 -34.91 -14.00 -48.01
C GLY A 351 -34.04 -15.11 -47.42
N ALA A 352 -34.50 -15.76 -46.34
CA ALA A 352 -33.83 -16.87 -45.66
C ALA A 352 -34.70 -18.14 -45.66
N VAL A 353 -34.09 -19.32 -45.46
CA VAL A 353 -34.82 -20.55 -45.11
C VAL A 353 -34.69 -20.80 -43.60
N VAL A 354 -35.74 -20.47 -42.87
CA VAL A 354 -35.80 -20.55 -41.40
C VAL A 354 -36.68 -21.73 -41.02
N ASN A 355 -36.09 -22.73 -40.35
CA ASN A 355 -36.79 -23.95 -39.92
C ASN A 355 -37.60 -24.66 -41.06
N GLY A 356 -37.08 -24.59 -42.29
CA GLY A 356 -37.72 -25.16 -43.49
C GLY A 356 -38.76 -24.27 -44.18
N GLN A 357 -39.05 -23.08 -43.65
CA GLN A 357 -39.96 -22.08 -44.24
C GLN A 357 -39.16 -20.96 -44.91
N THR A 358 -39.61 -20.46 -46.06
CA THR A 358 -39.04 -19.24 -46.66
C THR A 358 -39.55 -18.01 -45.91
N VAL A 359 -38.64 -17.32 -45.22
CA VAL A 359 -38.91 -16.08 -44.50
C VAL A 359 -38.37 -14.91 -45.34
N ALA A 360 -39.23 -13.97 -45.70
CA ALA A 360 -38.94 -12.95 -46.70
C ALA A 360 -37.91 -11.92 -46.21
N ALA A 361 -37.11 -11.40 -47.15
CA ALA A 361 -36.16 -10.32 -46.92
C ALA A 361 -36.86 -9.11 -46.29
N GLY A 362 -36.24 -8.57 -45.26
CA GLY A 362 -36.75 -7.46 -44.47
C GLY A 362 -37.79 -7.79 -43.41
N THR A 363 -38.14 -9.05 -43.21
CA THR A 363 -38.85 -9.49 -42.00
C THR A 363 -37.86 -9.76 -40.85
N THR A 364 -38.37 -9.80 -39.62
CA THR A 364 -37.57 -10.08 -38.41
C THR A 364 -37.68 -11.56 -38.03
N VAL A 365 -36.56 -12.28 -38.01
CA VAL A 365 -36.49 -13.56 -37.28
C VAL A 365 -36.32 -13.31 -35.80
N THR A 366 -36.80 -14.24 -34.98
CA THR A 366 -36.65 -14.23 -33.53
C THR A 366 -36.17 -15.60 -33.08
N GLN A 367 -35.17 -15.64 -32.19
CA GLN A 367 -34.79 -16.84 -31.43
C GLN A 367 -34.92 -16.54 -29.94
N GLU A 368 -35.33 -17.51 -29.14
CA GLU A 368 -35.45 -17.36 -27.68
C GLU A 368 -34.58 -18.42 -26.99
N LEU A 369 -33.75 -17.99 -26.05
CA LEU A 369 -32.86 -18.84 -25.26
C LEU A 369 -32.89 -18.46 -23.78
N THR A 370 -32.49 -19.39 -22.92
CA THR A 370 -32.29 -19.14 -21.49
C THR A 370 -30.81 -18.97 -21.17
N ALA A 371 -30.46 -17.88 -20.50
CA ALA A 371 -29.10 -17.65 -19.99
C ALA A 371 -29.06 -17.82 -18.46
N PRO A 372 -27.96 -18.34 -17.89
CA PRO A 372 -27.84 -18.54 -16.45
C PRO A 372 -27.81 -17.19 -15.73
N GLY A 373 -28.23 -17.19 -14.47
CA GLY A 373 -28.10 -16.01 -13.62
C GLY A 373 -26.66 -15.72 -13.19
N ALA A 374 -26.29 -14.45 -13.16
CA ALA A 374 -24.97 -13.95 -12.77
C ALA A 374 -25.09 -12.67 -11.91
N ASP A 375 -24.18 -12.47 -10.97
CA ASP A 375 -24.21 -11.35 -9.98
C ASP A 375 -23.31 -10.16 -10.37
N TYR A 376 -22.51 -10.34 -11.42
CA TYR A 376 -21.49 -9.39 -11.88
C TYR A 376 -21.74 -8.89 -13.30
N GLY A 377 -22.95 -9.13 -13.83
CA GLY A 377 -23.28 -8.94 -15.24
C GLY A 377 -22.97 -10.17 -16.09
N PHE A 378 -23.17 -10.03 -17.40
CA PHE A 378 -23.04 -11.12 -18.38
C PHE A 378 -22.55 -10.57 -19.72
N VAL A 379 -21.86 -11.42 -20.48
CA VAL A 379 -21.19 -11.08 -21.73
C VAL A 379 -21.65 -12.05 -22.82
N PHE A 380 -22.06 -11.54 -23.98
CA PHE A 380 -22.30 -12.34 -25.18
C PHE A 380 -21.18 -12.08 -26.19
N ASP A 381 -20.44 -13.14 -26.51
CA ASP A 381 -19.35 -13.14 -27.48
C ASP A 381 -19.82 -13.76 -28.78
N ILE A 382 -20.04 -12.92 -29.79
CA ILE A 382 -20.57 -13.28 -31.10
C ILE A 382 -19.39 -13.49 -32.06
N LEU A 383 -19.26 -14.72 -32.56
CA LEU A 383 -18.19 -15.17 -33.46
C LEU A 383 -18.58 -15.00 -34.93
N GLN A 384 -19.86 -15.09 -35.27
CA GLN A 384 -20.39 -14.79 -36.61
C GLN A 384 -21.72 -14.04 -36.48
N LEU A 385 -21.93 -13.04 -37.33
CA LEU A 385 -23.13 -12.22 -37.40
C LEU A 385 -23.38 -11.88 -38.87
N ASP A 386 -24.63 -11.96 -39.33
CA ASP A 386 -25.02 -11.60 -40.70
C ASP A 386 -25.05 -10.07 -40.90
N ASN A 387 -26.17 -9.39 -40.65
CA ASN A 387 -26.29 -7.94 -40.83
C ASN A 387 -26.58 -7.20 -39.51
N SER A 388 -27.54 -7.66 -38.71
CA SER A 388 -28.09 -6.94 -37.56
C SER A 388 -28.29 -7.83 -36.33
N PHE A 389 -28.66 -7.21 -35.19
CA PHE A 389 -29.40 -7.86 -34.10
C PHE A 389 -30.01 -6.85 -33.11
N ASN A 390 -30.92 -7.32 -32.26
CA ASN A 390 -31.16 -6.76 -30.92
C ASN A 390 -31.43 -7.93 -29.95
N MET A 391 -31.33 -7.71 -28.63
CA MET A 391 -31.70 -8.73 -27.65
C MET A 391 -32.67 -8.13 -26.63
N GLU A 392 -33.73 -8.83 -26.30
CA GLU A 392 -34.72 -8.49 -25.28
C GLU A 392 -34.51 -9.43 -24.09
N VAL A 393 -33.93 -8.91 -23.01
CA VAL A 393 -33.61 -9.67 -21.80
C VAL A 393 -34.66 -9.37 -20.74
N ASN A 394 -35.36 -10.41 -20.28
CA ASN A 394 -36.45 -10.31 -19.29
C ASN A 394 -37.50 -9.24 -19.65
N GLY A 395 -37.75 -9.02 -20.96
CA GLY A 395 -38.71 -8.02 -21.47
C GLY A 395 -38.15 -6.63 -21.79
N VAL A 396 -36.83 -6.39 -21.64
CA VAL A 396 -36.19 -5.09 -21.97
C VAL A 396 -35.13 -5.26 -23.05
N LYS A 397 -35.23 -4.47 -24.13
CA LYS A 397 -34.30 -4.50 -25.27
C LYS A 397 -32.95 -3.86 -24.96
N LEU A 398 -31.85 -4.36 -25.52
CA LEU A 398 -30.53 -3.72 -25.44
C LEU A 398 -30.56 -2.29 -25.96
N ALA A 399 -31.13 -2.12 -27.17
CA ALA A 399 -31.22 -0.83 -27.85
C ALA A 399 -32.67 -0.48 -28.22
N THR A 400 -32.94 0.82 -28.38
CA THR A 400 -34.26 1.34 -28.82
C THR A 400 -34.59 1.02 -30.28
N GLN A 401 -33.61 0.58 -31.07
CA GLN A 401 -33.75 0.16 -32.47
C GLN A 401 -33.03 -1.19 -32.68
N GLU A 402 -33.28 -1.86 -33.81
CA GLU A 402 -32.39 -2.97 -34.23
C GLU A 402 -30.99 -2.43 -34.49
N ILE A 403 -29.94 -3.07 -33.98
CA ILE A 403 -28.55 -2.66 -34.19
C ILE A 403 -28.10 -3.21 -35.55
N GLN A 404 -27.95 -2.33 -36.54
CA GLN A 404 -27.60 -2.68 -37.91
C GLN A 404 -26.14 -2.32 -38.20
N PHE A 405 -25.39 -3.31 -38.70
CA PHE A 405 -23.99 -3.19 -39.10
C PHE A 405 -23.82 -3.07 -40.62
N GLU A 406 -24.82 -3.48 -41.41
CA GLU A 406 -24.80 -3.41 -42.88
C GLU A 406 -25.37 -2.09 -43.43
N GLY A 407 -24.69 -1.51 -44.43
CA GLY A 407 -25.18 -0.35 -45.18
C GLY A 407 -26.32 -0.65 -46.15
N ASN A 408 -26.98 0.40 -46.67
CA ASN A 408 -27.98 0.35 -47.75
C ASN A 408 -29.29 -0.42 -47.45
N ILE A 409 -29.49 -0.96 -46.25
CA ILE A 409 -30.73 -1.62 -45.83
C ILE A 409 -31.80 -0.57 -45.46
N ALA A 410 -32.71 -0.26 -46.40
CA ALA A 410 -33.63 0.87 -46.29
C ALA A 410 -34.59 0.83 -45.08
N ILE A 411 -35.02 -0.37 -44.66
CA ILE A 411 -35.97 -0.60 -43.55
C ILE A 411 -35.31 -0.56 -42.16
N ALA A 412 -33.99 -0.70 -42.10
CA ALA A 412 -33.19 -0.78 -40.89
C ALA A 412 -31.79 -0.28 -41.24
N PRO A 413 -31.58 1.05 -41.34
CA PRO A 413 -30.31 1.62 -41.81
C PRO A 413 -29.17 1.40 -40.81
N LYS A 414 -27.93 1.31 -41.32
CA LYS A 414 -26.71 1.20 -40.49
C LYS A 414 -26.68 2.27 -39.41
N ASN A 415 -26.75 1.85 -38.15
CA ASN A 415 -26.89 2.74 -37.00
C ASN A 415 -25.84 2.50 -35.91
N VAL A 416 -24.78 1.75 -36.22
CA VAL A 416 -23.62 1.53 -35.36
C VAL A 416 -22.32 1.91 -36.07
N GLN A 417 -21.36 2.44 -35.32
CA GLN A 417 -20.00 2.68 -35.77
C GLN A 417 -19.01 2.47 -34.62
N PHE A 418 -17.72 2.47 -34.93
CA PHE A 418 -16.67 2.48 -33.91
C PHE A 418 -16.58 3.86 -33.26
N ALA A 419 -16.17 3.91 -31.99
CA ALA A 419 -16.08 5.17 -31.23
C ALA A 419 -15.05 6.18 -31.80
N ASP A 420 -14.12 5.73 -32.65
CA ASP A 420 -13.16 6.56 -33.38
C ASP A 420 -13.73 7.15 -34.69
N GLY A 421 -14.90 6.67 -35.15
CA GLY A 421 -15.52 7.03 -36.42
C GLY A 421 -15.33 6.00 -37.55
N SER A 422 -14.59 4.91 -37.34
CA SER A 422 -14.51 3.80 -38.32
C SER A 422 -15.86 3.13 -38.52
N GLN A 423 -16.08 2.49 -39.67
CA GLN A 423 -17.35 1.80 -39.96
C GLN A 423 -17.17 0.47 -40.69
N TYR A 424 -17.91 -0.55 -40.25
CA TYR A 424 -18.10 -1.80 -41.01
C TYR A 424 -18.60 -1.53 -42.44
N GLY A 425 -18.04 -2.27 -43.40
CA GLY A 425 -18.29 -2.07 -44.83
C GLY A 425 -17.85 -0.70 -45.33
N GLY A 426 -16.81 -0.12 -44.74
CA GLY A 426 -16.44 1.29 -44.95
C GLY A 426 -15.03 1.63 -44.46
N THR A 427 -14.76 2.92 -44.32
CA THR A 427 -13.43 3.45 -44.00
C THR A 427 -12.96 3.06 -42.59
N ASN A 428 -11.68 2.68 -42.48
CA ASN A 428 -10.94 2.64 -41.21
C ASN A 428 -10.20 3.97 -41.00
N THR A 429 -10.25 4.53 -39.79
CA THR A 429 -9.57 5.79 -39.42
C THR A 429 -8.04 5.73 -39.56
N GLU A 430 -7.44 4.57 -39.26
CA GLU A 430 -6.00 4.32 -39.41
C GLU A 430 -5.57 4.09 -40.87
N GLY A 431 -6.52 4.08 -41.80
CA GLY A 431 -6.33 3.74 -43.21
C GLY A 431 -6.81 2.35 -43.59
N GLY A 432 -7.12 2.18 -44.87
CA GLY A 432 -7.78 0.98 -45.40
C GLY A 432 -9.29 0.96 -45.16
N ALA A 433 -9.88 -0.24 -45.24
CA ALA A 433 -11.32 -0.45 -45.06
C ALA A 433 -11.58 -1.55 -44.03
N VAL A 434 -12.63 -1.36 -43.22
CA VAL A 434 -13.16 -2.41 -42.33
C VAL A 434 -14.08 -3.31 -43.16
N PRO A 435 -13.94 -4.66 -43.10
CA PRO A 435 -14.84 -5.57 -43.79
C PRO A 435 -16.30 -5.42 -43.35
N GLN A 436 -17.21 -6.04 -44.11
CA GLN A 436 -18.61 -6.22 -43.68
C GLN A 436 -18.68 -7.28 -42.58
N ILE A 437 -19.60 -7.15 -41.62
CA ILE A 437 -19.62 -8.05 -40.45
C ILE A 437 -19.86 -9.53 -40.84
N TYR A 438 -20.74 -9.78 -41.83
CA TYR A 438 -20.97 -11.12 -42.42
C TYR A 438 -19.75 -11.75 -43.09
N SER A 439 -18.70 -10.99 -43.40
CA SER A 439 -17.47 -11.50 -44.01
C SER A 439 -16.39 -11.87 -42.98
N MET A 440 -16.65 -11.71 -41.69
CA MET A 440 -15.69 -11.97 -40.62
C MET A 440 -16.12 -13.12 -39.70
N VAL A 441 -15.12 -13.80 -39.14
CA VAL A 441 -15.29 -14.88 -38.16
C VAL A 441 -14.36 -14.60 -36.98
N GLY A 442 -14.90 -14.64 -35.77
CA GLY A 442 -14.16 -14.46 -34.52
C GLY A 442 -13.71 -15.77 -33.91
N THR A 443 -12.89 -15.68 -32.87
CA THR A 443 -12.47 -16.81 -32.02
C THR A 443 -13.07 -16.70 -30.63
N ALA A 444 -13.06 -17.79 -29.86
CA ALA A 444 -13.59 -17.80 -28.48
C ALA A 444 -12.87 -16.82 -27.51
N THR A 445 -11.71 -16.28 -27.87
CA THR A 445 -11.05 -15.18 -27.13
C THR A 445 -11.38 -13.82 -27.73
N ASN A 446 -11.40 -13.75 -29.07
CA ASN A 446 -11.51 -12.54 -29.88
C ASN A 446 -12.75 -12.64 -30.79
N PRO A 447 -13.97 -12.43 -30.24
CA PRO A 447 -15.20 -12.39 -31.04
C PRO A 447 -15.18 -11.21 -32.02
N ILE A 448 -16.07 -11.23 -33.03
CA ILE A 448 -16.25 -10.06 -33.91
C ILE A 448 -17.11 -8.98 -33.26
N ILE A 449 -18.04 -9.37 -32.36
CA ILE A 449 -18.82 -8.47 -31.50
C ILE A 449 -18.87 -9.04 -30.08
N ARG A 450 -18.62 -8.20 -29.08
CA ARG A 450 -18.80 -8.51 -27.66
C ARG A 450 -19.82 -7.55 -27.05
N VAL A 451 -20.97 -8.08 -26.62
CA VAL A 451 -21.98 -7.33 -25.86
C VAL A 451 -21.75 -7.57 -24.38
N VAL A 452 -21.60 -6.52 -23.58
CA VAL A 452 -21.48 -6.58 -22.13
C VAL A 452 -22.73 -5.95 -21.51
N ILE A 453 -23.45 -6.72 -20.68
CA ILE A 453 -24.49 -6.22 -19.80
C ILE A 453 -23.89 -6.17 -18.40
N SER A 454 -23.69 -4.98 -17.86
CA SER A 454 -23.12 -4.81 -16.53
C SER A 454 -24.09 -5.27 -15.44
N ARG A 455 -23.60 -5.43 -14.21
CA ARG A 455 -24.43 -5.70 -13.01
C ARG A 455 -25.50 -4.65 -12.71
N SER A 456 -25.38 -3.42 -13.23
CA SER A 456 -26.40 -2.36 -13.12
C SER A 456 -27.30 -2.28 -14.36
N GLY A 457 -27.13 -3.21 -15.30
CA GLY A 457 -27.85 -3.27 -16.57
C GLY A 457 -27.32 -2.33 -17.65
N GLU A 458 -26.19 -1.66 -17.42
CA GLU A 458 -25.55 -0.82 -18.43
C GLU A 458 -25.04 -1.70 -19.58
N VAL A 459 -25.47 -1.39 -20.81
CA VAL A 459 -25.05 -2.12 -22.02
C VAL A 459 -23.90 -1.38 -22.67
N THR A 460 -22.77 -2.06 -22.85
CA THR A 460 -21.70 -1.62 -23.75
C THR A 460 -21.45 -2.68 -24.82
N ILE A 461 -21.06 -2.25 -26.02
CA ILE A 461 -20.75 -3.15 -27.13
C ILE A 461 -19.37 -2.81 -27.67
N TYR A 462 -18.58 -3.84 -27.94
CA TYR A 462 -17.29 -3.75 -28.61
C TYR A 462 -17.35 -4.58 -29.89
N GLY A 463 -16.55 -4.19 -30.88
CA GLY A 463 -16.45 -4.90 -32.14
C GLY A 463 -15.00 -4.96 -32.61
N SER A 464 -14.66 -5.97 -33.42
CA SER A 464 -13.35 -6.03 -34.05
C SER A 464 -13.36 -5.43 -35.44
N LYS A 465 -12.28 -4.75 -35.82
CA LYS A 465 -12.05 -4.22 -37.17
C LYS A 465 -11.61 -5.31 -38.17
N VAL A 466 -11.19 -6.49 -37.69
CA VAL A 466 -10.73 -7.62 -38.51
C VAL A 466 -11.16 -8.96 -37.91
N ALA A 467 -11.16 -10.03 -38.70
CA ALA A 467 -11.47 -11.38 -38.22
C ALA A 467 -10.50 -11.82 -37.10
N GLY A 468 -11.03 -12.08 -35.90
CA GLY A 468 -10.25 -12.48 -34.72
C GLY A 468 -9.32 -11.40 -34.13
N GLY A 469 -9.52 -10.12 -34.46
CA GLY A 469 -8.67 -9.02 -34.00
C GLY A 469 -8.98 -8.50 -32.58
N GLU A 470 -8.38 -7.37 -32.23
CA GLU A 470 -8.68 -6.62 -31.00
C GLU A 470 -10.12 -6.04 -31.03
N LEU A 471 -10.70 -5.81 -29.86
CA LEU A 471 -12.06 -5.30 -29.66
C LEU A 471 -12.04 -3.81 -29.30
N TYR A 472 -12.65 -2.99 -30.13
CA TYR A 472 -12.77 -1.54 -29.97
C TYR A 472 -14.22 -1.15 -29.59
N PRO A 473 -14.44 -0.09 -28.79
CA PRO A 473 -15.79 0.32 -28.41
C PRO A 473 -16.65 0.72 -29.63
N LEU A 474 -17.90 0.29 -29.63
CA LEU A 474 -18.91 0.71 -30.60
C LEU A 474 -19.90 1.71 -29.98
N VAL A 475 -20.41 2.60 -30.81
CA VAL A 475 -21.43 3.59 -30.46
C VAL A 475 -22.60 3.53 -31.46
N LEU A 476 -23.81 3.78 -30.97
CA LEU A 476 -24.97 3.95 -31.85
C LEU A 476 -24.96 5.37 -32.44
N THR A 477 -25.11 5.46 -33.76
CA THR A 477 -25.32 6.74 -34.46
C THR A 477 -26.80 7.15 -34.50
N GLN A 478 -27.72 6.20 -34.27
CA GLN A 478 -29.15 6.46 -34.13
C GLN A 478 -29.79 5.53 -33.09
N GLY A 479 -30.59 6.10 -32.19
CA GLY A 479 -31.16 5.38 -31.04
C GLY A 479 -30.23 5.40 -29.82
N ALA A 480 -30.59 4.65 -28.78
CA ALA A 480 -29.84 4.57 -27.52
C ALA A 480 -29.85 3.15 -26.96
N PHE A 481 -28.91 2.86 -26.06
CA PHE A 481 -28.98 1.67 -25.20
C PHE A 481 -29.92 1.92 -24.00
N ASN A 482 -30.63 0.89 -23.57
CA ASN A 482 -31.43 0.91 -22.34
C ASN A 482 -30.62 0.35 -21.16
N LEU A 483 -31.14 0.54 -19.93
CA LEU A 483 -30.71 -0.25 -18.77
C LEU A 483 -31.45 -1.59 -18.78
N VAL A 484 -30.71 -2.69 -18.85
CA VAL A 484 -31.22 -4.05 -19.12
C VAL A 484 -31.08 -4.93 -17.87
N PRO A 485 -32.17 -5.45 -17.28
CA PRO A 485 -32.10 -6.15 -16.01
C PRO A 485 -31.52 -7.56 -16.16
N TRP A 486 -30.32 -7.80 -15.61
CA TRP A 486 -29.76 -9.15 -15.48
C TRP A 486 -30.05 -9.74 -14.09
N SER A 487 -30.72 -10.89 -14.09
CA SER A 487 -31.04 -11.68 -12.90
C SER A 487 -29.84 -12.52 -12.44
N SER A 488 -29.66 -12.65 -11.13
CA SER A 488 -28.70 -13.60 -10.54
C SER A 488 -29.21 -15.05 -10.53
N THR A 489 -30.47 -15.30 -10.89
CA THR A 489 -31.07 -16.66 -10.92
C THR A 489 -31.05 -17.28 -12.32
N SER A 490 -31.81 -16.71 -13.26
CA SER A 490 -31.96 -17.14 -14.65
C SER A 490 -32.55 -15.98 -15.47
N ASN A 491 -32.30 -15.96 -16.78
CA ASN A 491 -32.70 -14.88 -17.68
C ASN A 491 -33.32 -15.44 -18.96
N THR A 492 -34.46 -14.88 -19.40
CA THR A 492 -34.98 -15.10 -20.75
C THR A 492 -34.34 -14.10 -21.71
N VAL A 493 -33.84 -14.57 -22.85
CA VAL A 493 -33.12 -13.75 -23.83
C VAL A 493 -33.72 -14.02 -25.20
N LYS A 494 -34.39 -13.03 -25.76
CA LYS A 494 -35.05 -13.08 -27.06
C LYS A 494 -34.28 -12.24 -28.05
N ILE A 495 -33.64 -12.87 -29.02
CA ILE A 495 -32.74 -12.23 -29.98
C ILE A 495 -33.50 -12.02 -31.30
N THR A 496 -33.53 -10.78 -31.79
CA THR A 496 -34.05 -10.43 -33.12
C THR A 496 -32.93 -10.33 -34.15
N GLN A 497 -33.28 -10.57 -35.41
CA GLN A 497 -32.44 -10.32 -36.56
C GLN A 497 -33.29 -9.93 -37.78
N ILE A 498 -32.88 -8.91 -38.55
CA ILE A 498 -33.51 -8.60 -39.85
C ILE A 498 -32.96 -9.55 -40.92
N VAL A 499 -33.83 -10.13 -41.75
CA VAL A 499 -33.42 -11.04 -42.82
C VAL A 499 -32.91 -10.26 -44.03
N GLN A 500 -31.63 -10.42 -44.38
CA GLN A 500 -31.03 -9.92 -45.63
C GLN A 500 -30.28 -11.04 -46.38
N GLY A 501 -30.92 -12.21 -46.51
CA GLY A 501 -30.33 -13.39 -47.13
C GLY A 501 -29.89 -14.43 -46.11
N LYS A 502 -28.58 -14.56 -45.87
CA LYS A 502 -27.97 -15.68 -45.13
C LYS A 502 -27.95 -15.44 -43.61
N THR A 503 -29.12 -15.29 -43.02
CA THR A 503 -29.29 -14.86 -41.62
C THR A 503 -28.62 -15.82 -40.61
N THR A 504 -27.57 -15.31 -39.95
CA THR A 504 -26.62 -16.07 -39.13
C THR A 504 -26.35 -15.33 -37.82
N MET A 505 -26.32 -16.06 -36.71
CA MET A 505 -25.61 -15.66 -35.50
C MET A 505 -25.01 -16.88 -34.80
N ILE A 506 -23.72 -16.85 -34.52
CA ILE A 506 -23.01 -17.92 -33.80
C ILE A 506 -22.14 -17.29 -32.74
N GLY A 507 -22.22 -17.77 -31.50
CA GLY A 507 -21.50 -17.21 -30.36
C GLY A 507 -21.69 -18.00 -29.07
N SER A 508 -21.44 -17.35 -27.93
CA SER A 508 -21.68 -17.91 -26.60
C SER A 508 -21.88 -16.81 -25.55
N GLY A 509 -22.43 -17.18 -24.39
CA GLY A 509 -22.63 -16.29 -23.25
C GLY A 509 -21.81 -16.71 -22.02
N SER A 510 -21.25 -15.75 -21.29
CA SER A 510 -20.56 -16.02 -20.01
C SER A 510 -20.73 -14.91 -18.97
N GLY A 511 -20.61 -15.28 -17.69
CA GLY A 511 -20.68 -14.35 -16.56
C GLY A 511 -20.05 -14.92 -15.28
N ARG A 512 -20.23 -14.22 -14.16
CA ARG A 512 -19.74 -14.65 -12.84
C ARG A 512 -20.86 -14.66 -11.82
N LYS A 513 -21.01 -15.78 -11.11
CA LYS A 513 -22.00 -15.98 -10.04
C LYS A 513 -21.31 -16.06 -8.68
N LYS A 514 -21.86 -15.38 -7.67
CA LYS A 514 -21.42 -15.45 -6.27
C LYS A 514 -21.66 -16.86 -5.73
N VAL A 515 -20.65 -17.46 -5.10
CA VAL A 515 -20.72 -18.80 -4.49
C VAL A 515 -20.24 -18.74 -3.05
N ALA A 516 -20.57 -19.75 -2.25
CA ALA A 516 -20.07 -19.83 -0.88
C ALA A 516 -18.53 -19.87 -0.86
N CYS A 517 -17.89 -19.10 0.02
CA CYS A 517 -16.45 -19.23 0.20
C CYS A 517 -16.12 -20.51 0.96
N THR A 518 -15.28 -21.36 0.38
CA THR A 518 -14.51 -22.36 1.13
C THR A 518 -13.44 -21.63 1.93
N LEU A 519 -13.44 -21.82 3.24
CA LEU A 519 -12.55 -21.18 4.21
C LEU A 519 -11.41 -22.11 4.63
#